data_AF-A0A5N9EAV5-F1
#
_entry.id   AF-A0A5N9EAV5-F1
#
_cell.length_a   1.000
_cell.length_b   1.000
_cell.length_c   1.000
_cell.angle_alpha   90.00
_cell.angle_beta   90.00
_cell.angle_gamma   90.00
#
_symmetry.space_group_name_H-M   'P 1'
#
loop_
_entity.id
_entity.type
_entity.pdbx_description
1 polymer ?
#
loop_
_entity_poly.entity_id
_entity_poly.type
_entity_poly.pdbx_seq_one_letter_code
_entity_poly.pdbx_strand_id
1 'polypeptide(L)'
;MRRFLDMLVYGGEKRVVDGAAPPQIGRRLFHVVAGSCIPLAGIFLSETVMIWALAILAAQGLVLDLVRFRVGWLNALFMRSMAPLLKEDEAGHITGATYMLIAALIVFVLYGKEVGIPVMFFLSLGDPAAAMMGRRMPGPRILGKSPGGTAAFIGVGATAVAVLLAADGIDHHWALWVGVAVAGVVELASIPPDDNLAIPLLAGTAMFLLGV
;
A
#
# COMPACT_ATOMS: atom_id res chain seq x y z
N MET A 1 -14.87 0.73 -23.10
CA MET A 1 -13.83 -0.19 -22.54
C MET A 1 -12.51 0.53 -22.26
N ARG A 2 -11.89 1.23 -23.24
CA ARG A 2 -10.66 2.03 -23.02
C ARG A 2 -10.72 2.96 -21.80
N ARG A 3 -11.76 3.79 -21.70
CA ARG A 3 -11.93 4.75 -20.59
C ARG A 3 -11.98 4.12 -19.19
N PHE A 4 -12.51 2.90 -19.06
CA PHE A 4 -12.52 2.18 -17.77
C PHE A 4 -11.17 1.52 -17.47
N LEU A 5 -10.50 0.97 -18.49
CA LEU A 5 -9.14 0.44 -18.38
C LEU A 5 -8.12 1.54 -18.06
N ASP A 6 -8.28 2.74 -18.61
CA ASP A 6 -7.43 3.89 -18.30
C ASP A 6 -7.62 4.31 -16.84
N MET A 7 -8.85 4.30 -16.32
CA MET A 7 -9.13 4.57 -14.90
C MET A 7 -8.61 3.48 -13.95
N LEU A 8 -8.49 2.23 -14.42
CA LEU A 8 -8.09 1.05 -13.62
C LEU A 8 -6.59 0.72 -13.70
N VAL A 9 -5.92 0.99 -14.84
CA VAL A 9 -4.61 0.39 -15.16
C VAL A 9 -3.55 1.45 -15.48
N TYR A 10 -3.90 2.42 -16.33
CA TYR A 10 -2.99 3.47 -16.77
C TYR A 10 -3.41 4.79 -16.17
N GLY A 11 -3.10 4.95 -14.88
CA GLY A 11 -3.02 6.27 -14.27
C GLY A 11 -2.23 7.17 -15.21
N GLY A 12 -2.90 8.23 -15.70
CA GLY A 12 -2.33 9.13 -16.70
C GLY A 12 -0.90 9.50 -16.32
N GLU A 13 0.00 9.49 -17.31
CA GLU A 13 1.45 9.72 -17.18
C GLU A 13 1.79 10.43 -15.87
N LYS A 14 2.54 9.76 -14.98
CA LYS A 14 3.20 10.41 -13.84
C LYS A 14 4.00 11.58 -14.41
N ARG A 15 3.39 12.76 -14.53
CA ARG A 15 4.11 13.98 -14.84
C ARG A 15 4.99 14.17 -13.63
N VAL A 16 6.27 13.90 -13.83
CA VAL A 16 7.32 14.29 -12.91
C VAL A 16 7.26 15.80 -12.86
N VAL A 17 6.44 16.32 -11.94
CA VAL A 17 6.47 17.74 -11.59
C VAL A 17 7.69 17.86 -10.69
N ASP A 18 8.83 18.16 -11.30
CA ASP A 18 10.00 18.64 -10.58
C ASP A 18 9.56 19.81 -9.71
N GLY A 19 9.61 19.63 -8.39
CA GLY A 19 9.21 20.65 -7.42
C GLY A 19 7.82 20.51 -6.80
N ALA A 20 7.13 19.36 -6.93
CA ALA A 20 5.86 19.13 -6.22
C ALA A 20 6.00 19.38 -4.70
N ALA A 21 5.15 20.26 -4.16
CA ALA A 21 5.14 20.64 -2.76
C ALA A 21 5.08 19.40 -1.85
N PRO A 22 5.74 19.40 -0.69
CA PRO A 22 5.85 18.22 0.13
C PRO A 22 4.45 17.74 0.51
N PRO A 23 4.09 16.45 0.30
CA PRO A 23 2.95 15.87 0.98
C PRO A 23 3.11 16.10 2.46
N GLN A 24 2.07 16.72 2.99
CA GLN A 24 1.98 17.22 4.35
C GLN A 24 2.30 16.08 5.31
N ILE A 25 2.97 16.40 6.42
CA ILE A 25 3.27 15.43 7.49
C ILE A 25 2.02 14.61 7.87
N GLY A 26 0.83 15.25 7.81
CA GLY A 26 -0.47 14.60 8.00
C GLY A 26 -0.74 13.42 7.06
N ARG A 27 -0.32 13.46 5.79
CA ARG A 27 -0.48 12.34 4.85
C ARG A 27 0.32 11.12 5.28
N ARG A 28 1.55 11.35 5.74
CA ARG A 28 2.45 10.27 6.18
C ARG A 28 1.97 9.65 7.47
N LEU A 29 1.53 10.49 8.41
CA LEU A 29 0.97 10.04 9.68
C LEU A 29 -0.31 9.23 9.44
N PHE A 30 -1.19 9.70 8.56
CA PHE A 30 -2.39 8.97 8.19
C PHE A 30 -2.07 7.64 7.52
N HIS A 31 -1.09 7.60 6.61
CA HIS A 31 -0.70 6.35 5.95
C HIS A 31 -0.14 5.32 6.94
N VAL A 32 0.70 5.74 7.89
CA VAL A 32 1.19 4.87 8.97
C VAL A 32 0.04 4.43 9.87
N VAL A 33 -0.79 5.35 10.34
CA VAL A 33 -1.86 5.05 11.31
C VAL A 33 -2.98 4.23 10.66
N ALA A 34 -3.59 4.74 9.59
CA ALA A 34 -4.70 4.08 8.91
C ALA A 34 -4.25 2.81 8.17
N GLY A 35 -3.06 2.81 7.57
CA GLY A 35 -2.52 1.63 6.89
C GLY A 35 -2.17 0.51 7.88
N SER A 36 -1.62 0.85 9.06
CA SER A 36 -1.29 -0.16 10.09
C SER A 36 -2.51 -0.67 10.84
N CYS A 37 -3.68 -0.02 10.73
CA CYS A 37 -4.92 -0.56 11.30
C CYS A 37 -5.26 -1.95 10.72
N ILE A 38 -4.96 -2.21 9.45
CA ILE A 38 -5.23 -3.50 8.81
C ILE A 38 -4.40 -4.61 9.48
N PRO A 39 -3.05 -4.61 9.42
CA PRO A 39 -2.29 -5.70 10.02
C PRO A 39 -2.48 -5.81 11.54
N LEU A 40 -2.69 -4.69 12.25
CA LEU A 40 -3.02 -4.71 13.68
C LEU A 40 -4.36 -5.39 13.95
N ALA A 41 -5.42 -5.05 13.20
CA ALA A 41 -6.70 -5.74 13.32
C ALA A 41 -6.56 -7.23 12.97
N GLY A 42 -5.70 -7.57 12.02
CA GLY A 42 -5.38 -8.95 11.64
C GLY A 42 -4.78 -9.77 12.78
N ILE A 43 -4.06 -9.15 13.71
CA ILE A 43 -3.53 -9.83 14.90
C ILE A 43 -4.68 -10.23 15.85
N PHE A 44 -5.65 -9.35 16.07
CA PHE A 44 -6.68 -9.54 17.10
C PHE A 44 -8.00 -10.17 16.63
N LEU A 45 -8.40 -9.95 15.38
CA LEU A 45 -9.67 -10.45 14.84
C LEU A 45 -9.50 -11.86 14.27
N SER A 46 -10.53 -12.71 14.29
CA SER A 46 -10.44 -13.98 13.56
C SER A 46 -10.33 -13.76 12.05
N GLU A 47 -9.75 -14.72 11.33
CA GLU A 47 -9.53 -14.59 9.89
C GLU A 47 -10.84 -14.35 9.13
N THR A 48 -11.91 -15.07 9.50
CA THR A 48 -13.25 -14.88 8.92
C THR A 48 -13.76 -13.46 9.14
N VAL A 49 -13.65 -12.92 10.36
CA VAL A 49 -14.09 -11.54 10.67
C VAL A 49 -13.26 -10.53 9.88
N MET A 50 -11.96 -10.76 9.78
CA MET A 50 -11.06 -9.90 9.03
C MET A 50 -11.41 -9.85 7.54
N ILE A 51 -11.62 -11.01 6.91
CA ILE A 51 -12.02 -11.11 5.51
C ILE A 51 -13.34 -10.38 5.26
N TRP A 52 -14.35 -10.58 6.10
CA TRP A 52 -15.64 -9.89 5.95
C TRP A 52 -15.52 -8.38 6.14
N ALA A 53 -14.75 -7.93 7.13
CA ALA A 53 -14.50 -6.51 7.34
C ALA A 53 -13.80 -5.89 6.11
N LEU A 54 -12.74 -6.52 5.60
CA LEU A 54 -12.04 -6.07 4.39
C LEU A 54 -12.95 -6.09 3.16
N ALA A 55 -13.80 -7.11 2.99
CA ALA A 55 -14.73 -7.19 1.88
C ALA A 55 -15.73 -6.03 1.88
N ILE A 56 -16.30 -5.72 3.05
CA ILE A 56 -17.23 -4.59 3.21
C ILE A 56 -16.52 -3.27 2.93
N LEU A 57 -15.34 -3.05 3.53
CA LEU A 57 -14.57 -1.81 3.37
C LEU A 57 -14.09 -1.62 1.92
N ALA A 58 -13.59 -2.66 1.27
CA ALA A 58 -13.17 -2.63 -0.12
C ALA A 58 -14.36 -2.33 -1.06
N ALA A 59 -15.52 -2.95 -0.81
CA ALA A 59 -16.73 -2.66 -1.57
C ALA A 59 -17.19 -1.20 -1.39
N GLN A 60 -17.17 -0.69 -0.15
CA GLN A 60 -17.51 0.71 0.14
C GLN A 60 -16.55 1.69 -0.56
N GLY A 61 -15.23 1.45 -0.47
CA GLY A 61 -14.22 2.29 -1.13
C GLY A 61 -14.39 2.29 -2.65
N LEU A 62 -14.60 1.11 -3.25
CA LEU A 62 -14.80 0.98 -4.69
C LEU A 62 -16.10 1.67 -5.14
N VAL A 63 -17.21 1.49 -4.42
CA VAL A 63 -18.47 2.16 -4.74
C VAL A 63 -18.30 3.68 -4.64
N LEU A 64 -17.64 4.18 -3.60
CA LEU A 64 -17.39 5.61 -3.44
C LEU A 64 -16.57 6.17 -4.61
N ASP A 65 -15.50 5.48 -5.01
CA ASP A 65 -14.69 5.85 -6.17
C ASP A 65 -15.51 5.88 -7.46
N LEU A 66 -16.29 4.83 -7.73
CA LEU A 66 -17.12 4.77 -8.94
C LEU A 66 -18.23 5.83 -8.96
N VAL A 67 -18.83 6.16 -7.82
CA VAL A 67 -19.89 7.17 -7.72
C VAL A 67 -19.30 8.57 -7.88
N ARG A 68 -18.18 8.90 -7.22
CA ARG A 68 -17.58 10.23 -7.33
C ARG A 68 -17.14 10.55 -8.75
N PHE A 69 -16.69 9.57 -9.54
CA PHE A 69 -16.37 9.80 -10.95
C PHE A 69 -17.56 10.23 -11.81
N ARG A 70 -18.78 9.88 -11.41
CA ARG A 70 -20.01 10.28 -12.11
C ARG A 70 -20.62 11.57 -11.58
N VAL A 71 -20.28 11.96 -10.36
CA VAL A 71 -20.91 13.07 -9.64
C VAL A 71 -19.87 14.13 -9.32
N GLY A 72 -19.73 15.13 -10.20
CA GLY A 72 -18.67 16.14 -10.12
C GLY A 72 -18.61 16.91 -8.80
N TRP A 73 -19.76 17.26 -8.20
CA TRP A 73 -19.80 17.95 -6.91
C TRP A 73 -19.33 17.05 -5.75
N LEU A 74 -19.66 15.75 -5.81
CA LEU A 74 -19.21 14.78 -4.81
C LEU A 74 -17.71 14.55 -4.93
N ASN A 75 -17.18 14.47 -6.16
CA ASN A 75 -15.73 14.41 -6.38
C ASN A 75 -15.03 15.64 -5.83
N ALA A 76 -15.55 16.84 -6.09
CA ALA A 76 -14.98 18.07 -5.57
C ALA A 76 -15.03 18.13 -4.03
N LEU A 77 -16.13 17.69 -3.42
CA LEU A 77 -16.25 17.59 -1.96
C LEU A 77 -15.26 16.59 -1.40
N PHE A 78 -15.19 15.39 -1.97
CA PHE A 78 -14.27 14.34 -1.55
C PHE A 78 -12.80 14.79 -1.66
N MET A 79 -12.40 15.32 -2.82
CA MET A 79 -11.06 15.85 -3.05
C MET A 79 -10.72 16.98 -2.08
N ARG A 80 -11.69 17.83 -1.71
CA ARG A 80 -11.48 18.91 -0.73
C ARG A 80 -11.33 18.38 0.70
N SER A 81 -12.20 17.46 1.11
CA SER A 81 -12.19 16.87 2.46
C SER A 81 -10.99 15.96 2.70
N MET A 82 -10.55 15.26 1.66
CA MET A 82 -9.45 14.31 1.69
C MET A 82 -8.18 14.87 1.02
N ALA A 83 -8.14 16.17 0.69
CA ALA A 83 -6.97 16.84 0.09
C ALA A 83 -5.66 16.59 0.85
N PRO A 84 -5.63 16.52 2.20
CA PRO A 84 -4.40 16.21 2.93
C PRO A 84 -3.93 14.76 2.74
N LEU A 85 -4.78 13.88 2.21
CA LEU A 85 -4.60 12.43 2.17
C LEU A 85 -4.38 11.87 0.76
N LEU A 86 -5.01 12.49 -0.25
CA LEU A 86 -4.99 12.04 -1.64
C LEU A 86 -3.77 12.58 -2.40
N LYS A 87 -3.30 11.84 -3.42
CA LYS A 87 -2.38 12.39 -4.44
C LYS A 87 -3.16 13.30 -5.40
N GLU A 88 -2.45 14.23 -6.06
CA GLU A 88 -3.06 15.21 -6.98
C GLU A 88 -3.74 14.56 -8.20
N ASP A 89 -3.35 13.32 -8.55
CA ASP A 89 -3.86 12.53 -9.67
C ASP A 89 -5.07 11.65 -9.31
N GLU A 90 -5.51 11.58 -8.05
CA GLU A 90 -6.61 10.70 -7.64
C GLU A 90 -8.02 11.24 -8.00
N ALA A 91 -8.12 12.45 -8.55
CA ALA A 91 -9.41 13.04 -8.96
C ALA A 91 -10.15 12.25 -10.05
N GLY A 92 -9.43 11.44 -10.84
CA GLY A 92 -9.99 10.62 -11.93
C GLY A 92 -9.71 9.12 -11.82
N HIS A 93 -9.11 8.66 -10.72
CA HIS A 93 -8.61 7.28 -10.57
C HIS A 93 -8.98 6.71 -9.21
N ILE A 94 -9.08 5.38 -9.12
CA ILE A 94 -9.32 4.67 -7.86
C ILE A 94 -8.24 5.09 -6.84
N THR A 95 -8.66 5.33 -5.60
CA THR A 95 -7.71 5.81 -4.58
C THR A 95 -6.72 4.74 -4.17
N GLY A 96 -5.55 5.17 -3.70
CA GLY A 96 -4.56 4.25 -3.12
C GLY A 96 -5.13 3.46 -1.93
N ALA A 97 -6.05 4.05 -1.16
CA ALA A 97 -6.72 3.38 -0.05
C ALA A 97 -7.66 2.26 -0.52
N THR A 98 -8.44 2.49 -1.57
CA THR A 98 -9.27 1.43 -2.18
C THR A 98 -8.39 0.31 -2.72
N TYR A 99 -7.29 0.63 -3.40
CA TYR A 99 -6.32 -0.37 -3.87
C TYR A 99 -5.72 -1.19 -2.72
N MET A 100 -5.33 -0.54 -1.62
CA MET A 100 -4.82 -1.18 -0.41
C MET A 100 -5.83 -2.16 0.20
N LEU A 101 -7.11 -1.75 0.30
CA LEU A 101 -8.18 -2.60 0.83
C LEU A 101 -8.43 -3.82 -0.06
N ILE A 102 -8.42 -3.64 -1.37
CA ILE A 102 -8.54 -4.74 -2.34
C ILE A 102 -7.36 -5.69 -2.22
N ALA A 103 -6.13 -5.17 -2.14
CA ALA A 103 -4.92 -5.97 -1.99
C ALA A 103 -4.97 -6.78 -0.69
N ALA A 104 -5.30 -6.14 0.43
CA ALA A 104 -5.47 -6.79 1.72
C ALA A 104 -6.53 -7.89 1.65
N LEU A 105 -7.71 -7.61 1.09
CA LEU A 105 -8.76 -8.62 0.94
C LEU A 105 -8.25 -9.84 0.16
N ILE A 106 -7.59 -9.62 -0.98
CA ILE A 106 -7.06 -10.71 -1.82
C ILE A 106 -6.03 -11.53 -1.05
N VAL A 107 -5.05 -10.87 -0.41
CA VAL A 107 -4.00 -11.56 0.34
C VAL A 107 -4.58 -12.36 1.50
N PHE A 108 -5.48 -11.79 2.31
CA PHE A 108 -6.07 -12.50 3.45
C PHE A 108 -6.96 -13.67 2.99
N VAL A 109 -7.69 -13.53 1.88
CA VAL A 109 -8.52 -14.62 1.34
C VAL A 109 -7.68 -15.75 0.75
N LEU A 110 -6.59 -15.42 0.05
CA LEU A 110 -5.80 -16.43 -0.68
C LEU A 110 -4.70 -17.06 0.17
N TYR A 111 -4.08 -16.28 1.05
CA TYR A 111 -2.86 -16.66 1.76
C TYR A 111 -3.00 -16.61 3.29
N GLY A 112 -4.15 -16.21 3.80
CA GLY A 112 -4.42 -16.15 5.24
C GLY A 112 -3.61 -15.08 5.97
N LYS A 113 -3.69 -15.14 7.30
CA LYS A 113 -3.09 -14.12 8.19
C LYS A 113 -1.57 -14.12 8.23
N GLU A 114 -0.95 -15.30 8.13
CA GLU A 114 0.52 -15.47 8.19
C GLU A 114 1.24 -14.69 7.08
N VAL A 115 0.59 -14.55 5.92
CA VAL A 115 1.06 -13.70 4.82
C VAL A 115 0.45 -12.31 4.88
N GLY A 116 -0.85 -12.20 5.20
CA GLY A 116 -1.59 -10.94 5.24
C GLY A 116 -1.02 -9.90 6.19
N ILE A 117 -0.67 -10.29 7.41
CA ILE A 117 -0.19 -9.36 8.42
C ILE A 117 1.18 -8.77 8.03
N PRO A 118 2.21 -9.57 7.68
CA PRO A 118 3.52 -9.02 7.31
C PRO A 118 3.49 -8.09 6.11
N VAL A 119 2.83 -8.48 5.00
CA VAL A 119 2.87 -7.66 3.77
C VAL A 119 2.16 -6.32 3.93
N MET A 120 1.12 -6.28 4.77
CA MET A 120 0.43 -5.04 5.08
C MET A 120 1.27 -4.13 5.99
N PHE A 121 2.09 -4.69 6.89
CA PHE A 121 3.09 -3.91 7.61
C PHE A 121 4.22 -3.41 6.70
N PHE A 122 4.66 -4.20 5.72
CA PHE A 122 5.67 -3.77 4.75
C PHE A 122 5.19 -2.52 4.03
N LEU A 123 3.95 -2.54 3.54
CA LEU A 123 3.34 -1.37 2.89
C LEU A 123 3.18 -0.20 3.88
N SER A 124 2.48 -0.40 5.01
CA SER A 124 2.07 0.70 5.88
C SER A 124 3.23 1.43 6.58
N LEU A 125 4.32 0.71 6.87
CA LEU A 125 5.50 1.26 7.53
C LEU A 125 6.63 1.57 6.53
N GLY A 126 6.80 0.73 5.51
CA GLY A 126 7.87 0.85 4.53
C GLY A 126 7.68 2.05 3.60
N ASP A 127 6.48 2.29 3.07
CA ASP A 127 6.23 3.41 2.14
C ASP A 127 6.55 4.78 2.76
N PRO A 128 6.08 5.08 4.00
CA PRO A 128 6.46 6.30 4.69
C PRO A 128 7.96 6.41 4.96
N ALA A 129 8.62 5.31 5.30
CA ALA A 129 10.07 5.27 5.51
C ALA A 129 10.84 5.56 4.21
N ALA A 130 10.44 4.93 3.11
CA ALA A 130 11.00 5.15 1.78
C ALA A 130 10.85 6.61 1.34
N ALA A 131 9.66 7.18 1.52
CA ALA A 131 9.36 8.57 1.18
C ALA A 131 10.09 9.58 2.09
N MET A 132 10.42 9.21 3.33
CA MET A 132 11.17 10.07 4.25
C MET A 132 12.66 10.06 3.95
N MET A 133 13.26 8.87 3.87
CA MET A 133 14.69 8.71 3.62
C MET A 133 15.04 9.05 2.17
N GLY A 134 14.23 8.57 1.22
CA GLY A 134 14.47 8.81 -0.20
C GLY A 134 14.44 10.29 -0.58
N ARG A 135 13.78 11.18 0.17
CA ARG A 135 13.86 12.63 -0.07
C ARG A 135 15.16 13.26 0.38
N ARG A 136 15.70 12.79 1.50
CA ARG A 136 16.92 13.33 2.10
C ARG A 136 18.18 12.81 1.43
N MET A 137 18.08 11.65 0.76
CA MET A 137 19.21 11.01 0.10
C MET A 137 19.52 11.67 -1.26
N PRO A 138 20.72 12.24 -1.44
CA PRO A 138 21.22 12.64 -2.75
C PRO A 138 21.59 11.40 -3.59
N GLY A 139 21.67 11.55 -4.91
CA GLY A 139 22.11 10.48 -5.82
C GLY A 139 21.08 10.08 -6.87
N PRO A 140 21.37 9.03 -7.66
CA PRO A 140 20.56 8.62 -8.79
C PRO A 140 19.17 8.16 -8.35
N ARG A 141 18.18 8.43 -9.20
CA ARG A 141 16.79 8.02 -9.02
C ARG A 141 16.47 6.92 -10.02
N ILE A 142 15.87 5.83 -9.55
CA ILE A 142 15.36 4.75 -10.40
C ILE A 142 13.84 4.92 -10.41
N LEU A 143 13.27 5.19 -11.58
CA LEU A 143 11.81 5.43 -11.74
C LEU A 143 11.24 6.51 -10.79
N GLY A 144 12.05 7.54 -10.50
CA GLY A 144 11.68 8.62 -9.58
C GLY A 144 11.89 8.30 -8.09
N LYS A 145 12.29 7.07 -7.76
CA LYS A 145 12.53 6.60 -6.38
C LYS A 145 14.02 6.52 -6.07
N SER A 146 14.37 6.68 -4.78
CA SER A 146 15.75 6.63 -4.32
C SER A 146 16.07 5.21 -3.82
N PRO A 147 17.20 4.60 -4.22
CA PRO A 147 17.67 3.33 -3.64
C PRO A 147 17.79 3.40 -2.11
N GLY A 148 18.15 4.58 -1.60
CA GLY A 148 18.17 4.88 -0.17
C GLY A 148 16.81 4.83 0.52
N GLY A 149 15.75 5.22 -0.20
CA GLY A 149 14.38 5.04 0.25
C GLY A 149 14.01 3.57 0.34
N THR A 150 14.31 2.79 -0.70
CA THR A 150 14.05 1.35 -0.72
C THR A 150 14.84 0.60 0.37
N ALA A 151 16.08 0.99 0.66
CA ALA A 151 16.82 0.42 1.79
C ALA A 151 16.13 0.71 3.14
N ALA A 152 15.56 1.91 3.30
CA ALA A 152 14.78 2.27 4.49
C ALA A 152 13.46 1.49 4.57
N PHE A 153 12.77 1.29 3.43
CA PHE A 153 11.60 0.42 3.33
C PHE A 153 11.93 -0.98 3.86
N ILE A 154 12.98 -1.60 3.31
CA ILE A 154 13.39 -2.96 3.65
C ILE A 154 13.78 -3.03 5.12
N GLY A 155 14.55 -2.06 5.63
CA GLY A 155 14.96 -2.02 7.04
C GLY A 155 13.79 -1.93 8.02
N VAL A 156 12.80 -1.08 7.72
CA VAL A 156 11.59 -0.96 8.56
C VAL A 156 10.71 -2.19 8.44
N GLY A 157 10.51 -2.73 7.24
CA GLY A 157 9.76 -3.98 7.05
C GLY A 157 10.42 -5.17 7.74
N ALA A 158 11.75 -5.29 7.65
CA ALA A 158 12.55 -6.30 8.34
C ALA A 158 12.43 -6.16 9.86
N THR A 159 12.37 -4.93 10.37
CA THR A 159 12.11 -4.66 11.78
C THR A 159 10.70 -5.11 12.18
N ALA A 160 9.69 -4.88 11.34
CA ALA A 160 8.33 -5.37 11.57
C ALA A 160 8.29 -6.90 11.62
N VAL A 161 8.97 -7.60 10.69
CA VAL A 161 9.13 -9.07 10.75
C VAL A 161 9.77 -9.48 12.08
N ALA A 162 10.88 -8.86 12.47
CA ALA A 162 11.58 -9.20 13.70
C ALA A 162 10.68 -9.05 14.94
N VAL A 163 9.87 -7.98 15.00
CA VAL A 163 8.92 -7.75 16.10
C VAL A 163 7.80 -8.79 16.10
N LEU A 164 7.23 -9.12 14.94
CA LEU A 164 6.17 -10.14 14.84
C LEU A 164 6.67 -11.51 15.31
N LEU A 165 7.89 -11.89 14.91
CA LEU A 165 8.53 -13.13 15.35
C LEU A 165 8.84 -13.14 16.85
N ALA A 166 9.35 -12.03 17.38
CA ALA A 166 9.68 -11.91 18.80
C ALA A 166 8.42 -11.91 19.70
N ALA A 167 7.30 -11.45 19.17
CA ALA A 167 6.01 -11.43 19.86
C ALA A 167 5.21 -12.72 19.71
N ASP A 168 5.75 -13.76 19.06
CA ASP A 168 5.05 -15.02 18.73
C ASP A 168 3.74 -14.76 17.96
N GLY A 169 3.74 -13.72 17.12
CA GLY A 169 2.56 -13.27 16.39
C GLY A 169 2.34 -13.96 15.05
N ILE A 170 3.39 -14.59 14.50
CA ILE A 170 3.41 -15.39 13.28
C ILE A 170 4.48 -16.48 13.40
N ASP A 171 4.29 -17.59 12.70
CA ASP A 171 5.27 -18.68 12.70
C ASP A 171 6.59 -18.25 12.03
N HIS A 172 7.72 -18.69 12.59
CA HIS A 172 9.01 -18.37 12.00
C HIS A 172 9.20 -19.04 10.64
N HIS A 173 9.27 -18.21 9.60
CA HIS A 173 9.54 -18.68 8.25
C HIS A 173 10.55 -17.78 7.52
N TRP A 174 11.56 -18.38 6.88
CA TRP A 174 12.61 -17.65 6.16
C TRP A 174 12.06 -16.79 5.02
N ALA A 175 10.94 -17.20 4.43
CA ALA A 175 10.31 -16.48 3.34
C ALA A 175 9.76 -15.10 3.74
N LEU A 176 9.56 -14.82 5.04
CA LEU A 176 9.20 -13.48 5.51
C LEU A 176 10.28 -12.45 5.13
N TRP A 177 11.56 -12.84 5.23
CA TRP A 177 12.70 -12.00 4.86
C TRP A 177 12.83 -11.83 3.35
N VAL A 178 12.49 -12.87 2.58
CA VAL A 178 12.39 -12.75 1.12
C VAL A 178 11.23 -11.83 0.75
N GLY A 179 10.09 -11.96 1.41
CA GLY A 179 8.90 -11.14 1.21
C GLY A 179 9.19 -9.65 1.35
N VAL A 180 9.91 -9.24 2.41
CA VAL A 180 10.27 -7.82 2.57
C VAL A 180 11.26 -7.35 1.50
N ALA A 181 12.20 -8.19 1.07
CA ALA A 181 13.10 -7.84 -0.03
C ALA A 181 12.34 -7.67 -1.35
N VAL A 182 11.42 -8.58 -1.66
CA VAL A 182 10.53 -8.50 -2.83
C VAL A 182 9.68 -7.24 -2.75
N ALA A 183 9.07 -6.95 -1.60
CA ALA A 183 8.29 -5.73 -1.38
C ALA A 183 9.11 -4.47 -1.68
N GLY A 184 10.36 -4.39 -1.21
CA GLY A 184 11.25 -3.27 -1.52
C GLY A 184 11.60 -3.17 -3.02
N VAL A 185 11.83 -4.29 -3.70
CA VAL A 185 12.07 -4.28 -5.16
C VAL A 185 10.83 -3.81 -5.92
N VAL A 186 9.65 -4.27 -5.53
CA VAL A 186 8.36 -3.86 -6.13
C VAL A 186 8.10 -2.38 -5.88
N GLU A 187 8.39 -1.88 -4.68
CA GLU A 187 8.36 -0.46 -4.35
C GLU A 187 9.25 0.33 -5.32
N LEU A 188 10.52 -0.06 -5.46
CA LEU A 188 11.46 0.62 -6.37
C LEU A 188 11.00 0.57 -7.83
N ALA A 189 10.41 -0.56 -8.26
CA ALA A 189 9.92 -0.78 -9.61
C ALA A 189 8.64 0.02 -9.94
N SER A 190 7.93 0.56 -8.94
CA SER A 190 6.71 1.37 -9.13
C SER A 190 5.69 0.72 -10.07
N ILE A 191 5.37 -0.56 -9.82
CA ILE A 191 4.55 -1.38 -10.72
C ILE A 191 3.11 -0.83 -10.76
N PRO A 192 2.54 -0.56 -11.95
CA PRO A 192 1.15 -0.10 -12.07
C PRO A 192 0.16 -1.19 -11.62
N PRO A 193 -1.06 -0.82 -11.19
CA PRO A 193 -1.64 0.52 -11.23
C PRO A 193 -1.26 1.41 -10.03
N ASP A 194 -0.96 0.84 -8.86
CA ASP A 194 -0.53 1.57 -7.67
C ASP A 194 0.28 0.64 -6.73
N ASP A 195 1.27 1.22 -6.03
CA ASP A 195 2.14 0.50 -5.11
C ASP A 195 1.34 -0.18 -3.97
N ASN A 196 0.23 0.43 -3.54
CA ASN A 196 -0.67 -0.12 -2.52
C ASN A 196 -1.37 -1.42 -2.97
N LEU A 197 -1.43 -1.67 -4.27
CA LEU A 197 -1.92 -2.94 -4.83
C LEU A 197 -0.76 -3.90 -5.10
N ALA A 198 0.29 -3.42 -5.77
CA ALA A 198 1.37 -4.27 -6.26
C ALA A 198 2.22 -4.86 -5.13
N ILE A 199 2.56 -4.08 -4.10
CA ILE A 199 3.43 -4.52 -3.01
C ILE A 199 2.81 -5.70 -2.25
N PRO A 200 1.59 -5.61 -1.70
CA PRO A 200 1.03 -6.72 -0.93
C PRO A 200 0.83 -7.98 -1.76
N LEU A 201 0.37 -7.84 -3.01
CA LEU A 201 0.10 -8.98 -3.87
C LEU A 201 1.40 -9.71 -4.27
N LEU A 202 2.42 -8.99 -4.72
CA LEU A 202 3.64 -9.62 -5.23
C LEU A 202 4.53 -10.15 -4.10
N ALA A 203 4.66 -9.40 -3.00
CA ALA A 203 5.38 -9.89 -1.83
C ALA A 203 4.63 -11.07 -1.18
N GLY A 204 3.31 -10.99 -1.08
CA GLY A 204 2.48 -12.07 -0.52
C GLY A 204 2.52 -13.34 -1.38
N THR A 205 2.44 -13.19 -2.70
CA THR A 205 2.61 -14.32 -3.63
C THR A 205 3.98 -14.97 -3.47
N ALA A 206 5.05 -14.17 -3.35
CA ALA A 206 6.40 -14.71 -3.15
C ALA A 206 6.51 -15.48 -1.83
N MET A 207 5.95 -14.96 -0.74
CA MET A 207 5.93 -15.62 0.56
C MET A 207 5.15 -16.94 0.52
N PHE A 208 3.95 -16.92 -0.04
CA PHE A 208 3.09 -18.10 -0.18
C PHE A 208 3.75 -19.21 -1.03
N LEU A 209 4.34 -18.86 -2.18
CA LEU A 209 5.04 -19.82 -3.04
C LEU A 209 6.27 -20.45 -2.38
N LEU A 210 6.84 -19.79 -1.37
CA LEU A 210 7.96 -20.28 -0.59
C LEU A 210 7.53 -21.09 0.64
N GLY A 211 6.22 -21.23 0.90
CA GLY A 211 5.67 -22.14 1.92
C GLY A 211 5.25 -21.50 3.24
N VAL A 212 5.04 -20.17 3.27
CA VAL A 212 4.27 -19.52 4.35
C VAL A 212 2.79 -19.82 4.16
#